data_AF-A0A645IBA9-F1
#
_entry.id   AF-A0A645IBA9-F1
#
_cell.length_a   1.000
_cell.length_b   1.000
_cell.length_c   1.000
_cell.angle_alpha   90.00
_cell.angle_beta   90.00
_cell.angle_gamma   90.00
#
_symmetry.space_group_name_H-M   'P 1'
#
loop_
_entity.id
_entity.type
_entity.pdbx_description
1 polymer ?
#
loop_
_entity_poly.entity_id
_entity_poly.type
_entity_poly.pdbx_seq_one_letter_code
_entity_poly.pdbx_strand_id
1 'polypeptide(L)' 'MSAGCAVMAMQMAAIAQGFGGIWRSGALTESAVVREAFDCRPQDKIVGFLYLGTPQLKASTTINLADPSAFVRYF' A
#
# COMPACT_ATOMS: atom_id res chain seq x y z
N MET A 1 2.27 -11.71 4.88
CA MET A 1 2.53 -10.74 5.95
C MET A 1 3.67 -9.77 5.62
N SER A 2 4.84 -10.21 5.12
CA SER A 2 5.98 -9.31 4.83
C SER A 2 5.72 -8.22 3.77
N ALA A 3 5.02 -8.55 2.68
CA ALA A 3 4.77 -7.61 1.59
C ALA A 3 3.97 -6.36 2.01
N GLY A 4 2.96 -6.53 2.87
CA GLY A 4 2.18 -5.40 3.39
C GLY A 4 3.03 -4.47 4.26
N CYS A 5 3.88 -5.03 5.13
CA CYS A 5 4.81 -4.25 5.94
C CYS A 5 5.81 -3.47 5.06
N ALA A 6 6.34 -4.10 4.01
CA ALA A 6 7.26 -3.46 3.08
C ALA A 6 6.60 -2.28 2.35
N VAL A 7 5.38 -2.46 1.84
CA VAL A 7 4.65 -1.38 1.14
C VAL A 7 4.32 -0.23 2.10
N MET A 8 3.91 -0.54 3.33
CA MET A 8 3.68 0.47 4.36
C MET A 8 4.97 1.26 4.68
N ALA A 9 6.10 0.58 4.84
CA ALA A 9 7.39 1.23 5.07
C ALA A 9 7.79 2.14 3.90
N MET A 10 7.61 1.69 2.65
CA MET A 10 7.88 2.52 1.47
C MET A 10 6.96 3.75 1.38
N GLN A 11 5.66 3.59 1.73
CA GLN A 11 4.74 4.73 1.80
C GLN A 11 5.15 5.75 2.86
N MET A 12 5.55 5.29 4.05
CA MET A 12 6.04 6.19 5.11
C MET A 12 7.35 6.88 4.70
N ALA A 13 8.24 6.19 4.01
CA ALA A 13 9.48 6.77 3.49
C ALA A 13 9.23 7.86 2.43
N ALA A 14 8.21 7.69 1.58
CA ALA A 14 7.80 8.71 0.62
C ALA A 14 7.26 9.95 1.35
N ILE A 15 6.39 9.75 2.36
CA ILE A 15 5.84 10.84 3.19
C ILE A 15 6.95 11.62 3.90
N ALA A 16 7.94 10.93 4.47
CA ALA A 16 9.06 11.56 5.14
C ALA A 16 9.89 12.47 4.20
N GLN A 17 9.87 12.20 2.90
CA GLN A 17 10.56 12.99 1.87
C GLN A 17 9.67 14.05 1.21
N GLY A 18 8.44 14.26 1.70
CA GLY A 18 7.50 15.23 1.14
C GLY A 18 6.68 14.72 -0.06
N PHE A 19 6.75 13.42 -0.37
CA PHE A 19 5.95 12.77 -1.39
C PHE A 19 4.74 12.05 -0.80
N GLY A 20 3.77 11.71 -1.65
CA GLY A 20 2.64 10.84 -1.31
C GLY A 20 2.80 9.47 -1.95
N GLY A 21 2.17 8.47 -1.35
CA GLY A 21 2.14 7.11 -1.89
C GLY A 21 0.76 6.46 -1.76
N ILE A 22 0.18 5.98 -2.86
CA ILE A 22 -1.05 5.18 -2.82
C ILE A 22 -0.79 3.76 -3.32
N TRP A 23 -1.02 2.78 -2.46
CA TRP A 23 -0.99 1.38 -2.83
C TRP A 23 -2.33 0.97 -3.43
N ARG A 24 -2.33 0.49 -4.67
CA ARG A 24 -3.50 -0.10 -5.33
C ARG A 24 -3.22 -1.55 -5.69
N SER A 25 -4.14 -2.43 -5.33
CA SER A 25 -4.22 -3.82 -5.80
C SER A 25 -5.49 -3.99 -6.66
N GLY A 26 -5.96 -5.22 -6.86
CA GLY A 26 -7.21 -5.51 -7.56
C GLY A 26 -7.03 -6.57 -8.65
N ALA A 27 -8.08 -6.83 -9.44
CA ALA A 27 -8.07 -7.92 -10.43
C ALA A 27 -6.89 -7.87 -11.43
N LEU A 28 -6.37 -6.67 -11.71
CA LEU A 28 -5.21 -6.49 -12.59
C LEU A 28 -3.92 -7.12 -12.05
N THR A 29 -3.77 -7.35 -10.74
CA THR A 29 -2.58 -8.01 -10.19
C THR A 29 -2.53 -9.51 -10.54
N GLU A 30 -3.68 -10.10 -10.86
CA GLU A 30 -3.80 -11.52 -11.26
C GLU A 30 -4.02 -11.68 -12.77
N SER A 31 -4.15 -10.59 -13.52
CA SER A 31 -4.30 -10.63 -14.98
C SER A 31 -3.08 -11.27 -15.63
N ALA A 32 -3.30 -12.30 -16.47
CA ALA A 32 -2.23 -13.00 -17.18
C ALA A 32 -1.38 -12.04 -18.03
N VAL A 33 -2.03 -11.10 -18.73
CA VAL A 33 -1.36 -10.09 -19.57
C VAL A 33 -0.45 -9.19 -18.74
N VAL A 34 -0.89 -8.80 -17.54
CA VAL A 34 -0.11 -7.93 -16.66
C VAL A 34 1.07 -8.71 -16.07
N ARG A 35 0.85 -9.95 -15.64
CA ARG A 35 1.93 -10.82 -15.13
C ARG A 35 2.99 -11.11 -16.17
N GLU A 36 2.58 -11.39 -17.41
CA GLU A 36 3.49 -11.57 -18.54
C GLU A 36 4.26 -10.30 -18.86
N ALA A 37 3.60 -9.12 -18.84
CA ALA A 37 4.28 -7.84 -19.05
C ALA A 37 5.33 -7.51 -17.97
N PHE A 38 5.23 -8.09 -16.78
CA PHE A 38 6.22 -7.99 -15.70
C PHE A 38 7.16 -9.21 -15.63
N ASP A 39 7.18 -10.08 -16.65
CA ASP A 39 7.99 -11.31 -16.73
C ASP A 39 7.84 -12.21 -15.48
N CYS A 40 6.64 -12.27 -14.91
CA CYS A 40 6.37 -13.06 -13.71
C CYS A 40 6.38 -14.56 -14.01
N ARG A 41 7.19 -15.33 -13.29
CA ARG A 41 7.18 -16.81 -13.32
C ARG A 41 5.93 -17.35 -12.60
N PRO A 42 5.63 -18.66 -12.70
CA PRO A 42 4.48 -19.25 -12.01
C PRO A 42 4.44 -18.99 -10.50
N GLN A 43 5.61 -18.98 -9.85
CA GLN A 43 5.77 -18.71 -8.42
C GLN A 43 5.76 -17.22 -8.04
N ASP A 44 5.90 -16.32 -9.00
CA ASP A 44 5.94 -14.88 -8.74
C ASP A 44 4.52 -14.32 -8.62
N LYS A 45 4.35 -13.30 -7.76
CA LYS A 45 3.05 -12.66 -7.53
C LYS A 45 3.21 -11.16 -7.43
N ILE A 46 2.42 -10.44 -8.21
CA ILE A 46 2.28 -8.99 -8.06
C ILE A 46 1.41 -8.73 -6.84
N VAL A 47 1.99 -8.16 -5.78
CA VAL A 47 1.28 -7.82 -4.54
C VAL A 47 0.51 -6.50 -4.64
N GLY A 48 0.78 -5.71 -5.68
CA GLY A 48 0.09 -4.49 -6.04
C GLY A 48 1.06 -3.44 -6.59
N PHE A 49 0.53 -2.24 -6.82
CA PHE A 49 1.22 -1.13 -7.45
C PHE A 49 1.26 0.05 -6.48
N LEU A 50 2.46 0.54 -6.16
CA LEU A 50 2.65 1.71 -5.33
C LEU A 50 2.88 2.93 -6.22
N TYR A 51 1.90 3.81 -6.29
CA TYR A 51 2.00 5.06 -7.03
C TYR A 51 2.62 6.12 -6.13
N LEU A 52 3.70 6.74 -6.59
CA LEU A 52 4.42 7.80 -5.86
C LEU A 52 4.35 9.12 -6.64
N GLY A 53 4.31 10.23 -5.92
CA GLY A 53 4.31 11.55 -6.54
C GLY A 53 4.15 12.68 -5.53
N THR A 54 4.05 13.91 -6.03
CA THR A 54 3.81 15.07 -5.17
C THR A 54 2.31 15.18 -4.88
N PRO A 55 1.88 15.15 -3.60
CA PRO A 55 0.47 15.24 -3.26
C PRO A 55 -0.06 16.65 -3.61
N GLN A 56 -1.17 16.72 -4.35
CA GLN A 56 -1.77 17.99 -4.76
C GLN A 56 -2.54 18.69 -3.63
N LEU A 57 -3.03 17.91 -2.66
CA LEU A 57 -3.71 18.40 -1.48
C LEU A 57 -2.85 18.10 -0.25
N LYS A 58 -2.78 19.05 0.68
CA LYS A 58 -2.22 18.77 2.00
C LYS A 58 -3.08 17.72 2.67
N ALA A 59 -2.43 16.78 3.36
CA ALA A 59 -3.14 15.83 4.20
C ALA A 59 -4.02 16.60 5.21
N SER A 60 -5.24 16.10 5.44
CA SER A 60 -6.12 16.66 6.46
C SER A 60 -5.39 16.69 7.80
N THR A 61 -5.39 17.85 8.46
CA THR A 61 -4.88 18.00 9.83
C THR A 61 -5.88 17.53 10.88
N THR A 62 -7.12 17.24 10.47
CA THR A 62 -8.14 16.68 11.34
C THR A 62 -8.00 15.17 11.39
N ILE A 63 -7.48 14.67 12.51
CA ILE A 63 -7.33 13.24 12.78
C ILE A 63 -8.54 12.79 13.62
N ASN A 64 -9.37 11.91 13.08
CA ASN A 64 -10.35 11.17 13.87
C ASN A 64 -9.70 9.90 14.39
N LEU A 65 -9.37 9.87 15.69
CA LEU A 65 -8.83 8.67 16.33
C LEU A 65 -9.93 7.61 16.41
N ALA A 66 -9.64 6.40 15.92
CA ALA A 66 -10.51 5.25 16.10
C ALA A 66 -10.40 4.73 17.54
N ASP A 67 -11.52 4.36 18.17
CA ASP A 67 -11.51 3.70 19.47
C ASP A 67 -11.10 2.22 19.32
N PRO A 68 -9.95 1.80 19.89
CA PRO A 68 -9.49 0.42 19.78
C PRO A 68 -10.24 -0.54 20.72
N SER A 69 -11.02 -0.04 21.69
CA SER A 69 -11.62 -0.85 22.76
C SER A 69 -12.48 -2.00 22.23
N ALA A 70 -13.18 -1.79 21.11
CA ALA A 70 -14.01 -2.80 20.45
C ALA A 70 -13.21 -3.98 19.84
N PHE A 71 -11.89 -3.82 19.66
CA PHE A 71 -11.01 -4.81 19.02
C PHE A 71 -9.97 -5.43 19.98
N VAL A 72 -9.96 -5.05 21.26
CA VAL A 72 -9.02 -5.56 22.28
C VAL A 72 -9.72 -6.56 23.20
N ARG A 73 -9.09 -7.71 23.44
CA ARG A 73 -9.52 -8.69 24.46
C ARG A 73 -8.35 -8.99 25.40
N TYR A 74 -8.61 -9.01 26.69
CA TYR A 74 -7.65 -9.44 27.70
C TYR A 74 -7.82 -10.95 27.93
N PHE A 75 -6.71 -11.68 27.87
CA PHE A 75 -6.65 -13.11 28.14
C PHE A 75 -6.18 -13.37 29.57
#